data_AF-A0A6A3HZ16-F1
#
_entry.id   AF-A0A6A3HZ16-F1
#
_cell.length_a   1.000
_cell.length_b   1.000
_cell.length_c   1.000
_cell.angle_alpha   90.00
_cell.angle_beta   90.00
_cell.angle_gamma   90.00
#
_symmetry.space_group_name_H-M   'P 1'
#
loop_
_entity.id
_entity.type
_entity.pdbx_description
1 polymer ?
#
loop_
_entity_poly.entity_id
_entity_poly.type
_entity_poly.pdbx_seq_one_letter_code
_entity_poly.pdbx_strand_id
1 'polypeptide(L)'
;MRLQQVLLVVVVSFLSSTVALSTATENEQSKGSTLASPLSGRSIVGHDGATGRSLRARNVIDTEDKSTEDRGLWTHVKVRWWLETEKTDDYVKEALKLNGLKGEALTQNKNYKAYQYFVKKSEEYKLNKWYLHEFSTFQGWKEVGFVKITKASDLDKIRDTKQFSVYKDYVNYLDNYLFQGLKAGYSPPAAMVRRGTSEAELTARTEIMAEAGRSVPYAKVALGMTDARYPKRVLYGEALERHEDFSYFILFLEKKAPAIRNELKKFKNKNLGRLSGSQKRRHDELVEELDLVEKYVKRK
;
A
#
# COMPACT_ATOMS: atom_id res chain seq x y z
N MET A 1 16.79 -41.92 -10.06
CA MET A 1 17.52 -42.34 -8.85
C MET A 1 18.11 -41.11 -8.18
N ARG A 2 17.77 -40.92 -6.90
CA ARG A 2 18.50 -40.23 -5.81
C ARG A 2 18.76 -38.71 -6.00
N LEU A 3 18.05 -37.76 -5.37
CA LEU A 3 17.79 -37.46 -3.93
C LEU A 3 19.06 -37.45 -3.07
N GLN A 4 19.51 -36.26 -2.62
CA GLN A 4 19.90 -35.88 -1.23
C GLN A 4 19.77 -34.33 -1.13
N GLN A 5 18.84 -33.74 -0.36
CA GLN A 5 18.78 -33.58 1.12
C GLN A 5 19.85 -32.63 1.70
N VAL A 6 19.41 -31.47 2.23
CA VAL A 6 19.80 -30.84 3.52
C VAL A 6 18.65 -29.87 3.87
N LEU A 7 17.66 -30.20 4.70
CA LEU A 7 17.59 -30.35 6.16
C LEU A 7 17.77 -29.03 6.96
N LEU A 8 16.65 -28.63 7.57
CA LEU A 8 16.41 -27.51 8.48
C LEU A 8 17.24 -27.60 9.77
N VAL A 9 17.76 -26.47 10.25
CA VAL A 9 18.05 -26.29 11.69
C VAL A 9 17.35 -25.01 12.15
N VAL A 10 16.34 -25.22 12.99
CA VAL A 10 15.68 -24.22 13.85
C VAL A 10 16.53 -24.09 15.10
N VAL A 11 16.88 -22.87 15.50
CA VAL A 11 17.25 -22.56 16.88
C VAL A 11 16.34 -21.43 17.36
N VAL A 12 15.35 -21.81 18.17
CA VAL A 12 14.56 -20.91 19.01
C VAL A 12 15.23 -20.92 20.38
N SER A 13 15.66 -19.75 20.84
CA SER A 13 16.05 -19.55 22.23
C SER A 13 15.11 -18.50 22.84
N PHE A 14 14.13 -18.97 23.59
CA PHE A 14 13.42 -18.20 24.60
C PHE A 14 14.36 -18.02 25.80
N LEU A 15 14.50 -16.79 26.31
CA LEU A 15 14.99 -16.55 27.66
C LEU A 15 14.21 -15.39 28.29
N SER A 16 13.58 -15.74 29.40
CA SER A 16 12.62 -14.97 30.18
C SER A 16 13.27 -13.85 31.00
N SER A 17 12.51 -12.75 31.10
CA SER A 17 12.31 -11.79 32.20
C SER A 17 13.33 -11.67 33.33
N THR A 18 13.71 -10.43 33.64
CA THR A 18 13.60 -9.88 35.01
C THR A 18 13.26 -8.39 34.99
N VAL A 19 12.21 -8.05 35.75
CA VAL A 19 11.79 -6.72 36.18
C VAL A 19 12.79 -6.20 37.21
N ALA A 20 13.11 -4.90 37.16
CA ALA A 20 13.49 -4.13 38.34
C ALA A 20 12.92 -2.72 38.24
N LEU A 21 12.20 -2.37 39.29
CA LEU A 21 11.42 -1.17 39.56
C LEU A 21 12.31 -0.06 40.15
N SER A 22 11.96 1.21 39.94
CA SER A 22 12.18 2.41 40.79
C SER A 22 12.07 3.66 39.90
N THR A 23 11.41 4.78 40.23
CA THR A 23 10.75 5.27 41.45
C THR A 23 9.86 6.44 41.02
N ALA A 24 8.78 6.63 41.76
CA ALA A 24 7.77 7.67 41.58
C ALA A 24 8.27 9.09 41.87
N THR A 25 7.62 10.06 41.21
CA THR A 25 7.31 11.37 41.80
C THR A 25 5.85 11.69 41.50
N GLU A 26 5.03 11.68 42.54
CA GLU A 26 3.66 12.21 42.59
C GLU A 26 3.67 13.75 42.61
N ASN A 27 2.65 14.33 41.97
CA ASN A 27 1.88 15.53 42.35
C ASN A 27 1.20 16.05 41.06
N GLU A 28 -0.06 16.46 40.99
CA GLU A 28 -1.11 16.56 41.99
C GLU A 28 -2.47 16.53 41.27
N GLN A 29 -3.47 16.16 42.03
CA GLN A 29 -4.86 15.91 41.69
C GLN A 29 -5.65 17.22 41.46
N SER A 30 -6.52 17.24 40.45
CA SER A 30 -7.71 18.09 40.46
C SER A 30 -8.90 17.33 39.86
N LYS A 31 -10.02 17.44 40.58
CA LYS A 31 -11.25 16.65 40.52
C LYS A 31 -12.18 17.12 39.39
N GLY A 32 -13.03 16.23 38.88
CA GLY A 32 -14.34 16.66 38.39
C GLY A 32 -15.00 15.86 37.27
N SER A 33 -15.78 14.86 37.69
CA SER A 33 -17.09 14.48 37.14
C SER A 33 -17.23 13.88 35.73
N THR A 34 -17.55 12.58 35.77
CA THR A 34 -18.53 11.85 34.94
C THR A 34 -19.63 12.74 34.34
N LEU A 35 -19.93 12.57 33.05
CA LEU A 35 -21.30 12.50 32.53
C LEU A 35 -21.33 11.92 31.11
N ALA A 36 -22.39 11.16 30.87
CA ALA A 36 -22.69 10.38 29.69
C ALA A 36 -23.25 11.24 28.52
N SER A 37 -23.40 10.56 27.38
CA SER A 37 -23.88 10.94 26.04
C SER A 37 -25.04 11.97 25.94
N PRO A 38 -25.32 12.47 24.73
CA PRO A 38 -26.39 11.80 23.98
C PRO A 38 -26.16 11.66 22.46
N LEU A 39 -26.58 10.50 21.94
CA LEU A 39 -27.04 10.34 20.56
C LEU A 39 -28.30 11.19 20.38
N SER A 40 -28.30 12.06 19.37
CA SER A 40 -29.49 12.80 18.97
C SER A 40 -30.42 11.90 18.14
N GLY A 41 -31.61 11.64 18.68
CA GLY A 41 -32.72 11.05 17.96
C GLY A 41 -33.33 11.99 16.94
N ARG A 42 -33.89 11.43 15.88
CA ARG A 42 -34.92 12.07 15.07
C ARG A 42 -36.04 11.08 14.84
N SER A 43 -37.13 11.31 15.56
CA SER A 43 -38.42 10.65 15.43
C SER A 43 -39.17 11.25 14.23
N ILE A 44 -39.81 10.40 13.43
CA ILE A 44 -40.98 10.76 12.62
C ILE A 44 -42.05 9.68 12.86
N VAL A 45 -43.09 10.11 13.58
CA VAL A 45 -44.47 9.60 13.66
C VAL A 45 -44.97 9.21 12.25
N GLY A 46 -45.60 8.07 11.94
CA GLY A 46 -46.69 7.35 12.60
C GLY A 46 -47.94 7.47 11.72
N HIS A 47 -48.31 6.40 10.99
CA HIS A 47 -49.69 6.18 10.53
C HIS A 47 -49.95 4.70 10.14
N ASP A 48 -50.77 4.08 10.97
CA ASP A 48 -51.83 3.08 10.76
C ASP A 48 -51.85 2.16 9.52
N GLY A 49 -52.06 0.87 9.78
CA GLY A 49 -52.56 -0.08 8.77
C GLY A 49 -52.32 -1.54 9.13
N ALA A 50 -53.32 -2.19 9.74
CA ALA A 50 -53.32 -3.55 10.26
C ALA A 50 -52.89 -4.65 9.27
N THR A 51 -52.30 -5.74 9.77
CA THR A 51 -52.95 -7.05 10.00
C THR A 51 -51.88 -8.14 10.18
N GLY A 52 -51.94 -8.85 11.31
CA GLY A 52 -50.95 -9.86 11.67
C GLY A 52 -50.95 -11.12 10.83
N ARG A 53 -49.86 -11.89 10.96
CA ARG A 53 -49.77 -13.37 10.86
C ARG A 53 -48.33 -13.78 11.16
N SER A 54 -48.04 -14.17 12.40
CA SER A 54 -47.91 -15.57 12.82
C SER A 54 -46.76 -16.30 12.10
N LEU A 55 -45.65 -16.46 12.81
CA LEU A 55 -44.59 -17.41 12.49
C LEU A 55 -45.15 -18.83 12.56
N ARG A 56 -45.64 -19.33 11.43
CA ARG A 56 -45.88 -20.76 11.24
C ARG A 56 -44.74 -21.31 10.41
N ALA A 57 -43.83 -22.01 11.08
CA ALA A 57 -42.94 -22.95 10.44
C ALA A 57 -43.77 -23.92 9.59
N ARG A 58 -43.56 -23.89 8.28
CA ARG A 58 -44.01 -24.93 7.37
C ARG A 58 -42.86 -25.24 6.43
N ASN A 59 -42.16 -26.33 6.75
CA ASN A 59 -41.39 -27.07 5.78
C ASN A 59 -42.35 -27.52 4.68
N VAL A 60 -42.11 -27.10 3.43
CA VAL A 60 -42.24 -27.89 2.20
C VAL A 60 -41.61 -27.07 1.06
N ILE A 61 -40.45 -27.56 0.60
CA ILE A 61 -39.98 -27.69 -0.79
C ILE A 61 -40.12 -26.46 -1.70
N ASP A 62 -38.99 -25.85 -2.05
CA ASP A 62 -38.59 -25.83 -3.47
C ASP A 62 -37.07 -25.78 -3.60
N THR A 63 -36.58 -26.69 -4.43
CA THR A 63 -35.17 -26.87 -4.77
C THR A 63 -34.78 -25.81 -5.78
N GLU A 64 -34.86 -24.54 -5.39
CA GLU A 64 -34.29 -23.47 -6.17
C GLU A 64 -32.78 -23.43 -5.91
N ASP A 65 -32.03 -23.18 -6.98
CA ASP A 65 -30.58 -23.17 -7.09
C ASP A 65 -29.92 -22.07 -6.24
N LYS A 66 -30.06 -22.17 -4.91
CA LYS A 66 -29.37 -21.35 -3.91
C LYS A 66 -27.87 -21.66 -3.84
N SER A 67 -27.41 -22.63 -4.63
CA SER A 67 -26.07 -23.20 -4.46
C SER A 67 -24.97 -22.24 -4.90
N THR A 68 -25.23 -21.35 -5.86
CA THR A 68 -24.18 -20.55 -6.50
C THR A 68 -23.88 -19.26 -5.73
N GLU A 69 -24.93 -18.57 -5.25
CA GLU A 69 -24.80 -17.35 -4.45
C GLU A 69 -24.32 -17.64 -3.03
N ASP A 70 -24.88 -18.67 -2.36
CA ASP A 70 -24.44 -19.10 -1.04
C ASP A 70 -22.98 -19.59 -1.07
N ARG A 71 -22.58 -20.37 -2.09
CA ARG A 71 -21.17 -20.75 -2.27
C ARG A 71 -20.26 -19.55 -2.47
N GLY A 72 -20.74 -18.53 -3.17
CA GLY A 72 -20.06 -17.25 -3.31
C GLY A 72 -19.79 -16.62 -1.94
N LEU A 73 -20.83 -16.39 -1.15
CA LEU A 73 -20.72 -15.78 0.18
C LEU A 73 -19.85 -16.60 1.14
N TRP A 74 -20.02 -17.93 1.17
CA TRP A 74 -19.18 -18.82 1.98
C TRP A 74 -17.71 -18.79 1.55
N THR A 75 -17.43 -18.64 0.25
CA THR A 75 -16.07 -18.47 -0.26
C THR A 75 -15.46 -17.16 0.23
N HIS A 76 -16.23 -16.06 0.24
CA HIS A 76 -15.77 -14.76 0.74
C HIS A 76 -15.42 -14.82 2.23
N VAL A 77 -16.29 -15.39 3.07
CA VAL A 77 -16.07 -15.55 4.52
C VAL A 77 -14.84 -16.41 4.78
N LYS A 78 -14.72 -17.54 4.07
CA LYS A 78 -13.59 -18.46 4.25
C LYS A 78 -12.26 -17.85 3.81
N VAL A 79 -12.24 -17.13 2.69
CA VAL A 79 -11.05 -16.40 2.24
C VAL A 79 -10.68 -15.33 3.25
N ARG A 80 -11.64 -14.56 3.77
CA ARG A 80 -11.36 -13.58 4.82
C ARG A 80 -10.73 -14.22 6.05
N TRP A 81 -11.25 -15.35 6.52
CA TRP A 81 -10.66 -16.09 7.64
C TRP A 81 -9.23 -16.58 7.34
N TRP A 82 -8.98 -17.12 6.14
CA TRP A 82 -7.62 -17.53 5.72
C TRP A 82 -6.65 -16.36 5.73
N LEU A 83 -7.09 -15.17 5.33
CA LEU A 83 -6.29 -13.96 5.32
C LEU A 83 -6.01 -13.43 6.72
N GLU A 84 -7.04 -13.37 7.57
CA GLU A 84 -6.91 -12.92 8.97
C GLU A 84 -6.05 -13.87 9.82
N THR A 85 -6.02 -15.16 9.47
CA THR A 85 -5.19 -16.18 10.14
C THR A 85 -3.87 -16.47 9.41
N GLU A 86 -3.51 -15.62 8.44
CA GLU A 86 -2.24 -15.64 7.69
C GLU A 86 -1.89 -17.02 7.10
N LYS A 87 -2.90 -17.71 6.55
CA LYS A 87 -2.69 -19.00 5.90
C LYS A 87 -1.85 -18.89 4.63
N THR A 88 -0.99 -19.87 4.42
CA THR A 88 -0.10 -19.95 3.25
C THR A 88 -0.85 -20.42 2.01
N ASP A 89 -0.31 -20.11 0.82
CA ASP A 89 -0.81 -20.63 -0.46
C ASP A 89 -0.94 -22.16 -0.45
N ASP A 90 0.02 -22.86 0.14
CA ASP A 90 0.03 -24.32 0.23
C ASP A 90 -1.10 -24.83 1.12
N TYR A 91 -1.33 -24.20 2.27
CA TYR A 91 -2.46 -24.54 3.14
C TYR A 91 -3.79 -24.34 2.41
N VAL A 92 -3.96 -23.23 1.68
CA VAL A 92 -5.21 -22.94 0.97
C VAL A 92 -5.41 -23.90 -0.21
N LYS A 93 -4.34 -24.25 -0.94
CA LYS A 93 -4.40 -25.29 -1.98
C LYS A 93 -4.82 -26.63 -1.40
N GLU A 94 -4.24 -27.04 -0.29
CA GLU A 94 -4.60 -28.28 0.41
C GLU A 94 -6.07 -28.26 0.87
N ALA A 95 -6.50 -27.17 1.52
CA ALA A 95 -7.88 -26.99 1.97
C ALA A 95 -8.89 -27.01 0.81
N LEU A 96 -8.47 -26.57 -0.38
CA LEU A 96 -9.26 -26.60 -1.62
C LEU A 96 -9.08 -27.89 -2.43
N LYS A 97 -8.29 -28.86 -1.94
CA LYS A 97 -7.97 -30.12 -2.63
C LYS A 97 -7.34 -29.90 -4.02
N LEU A 98 -6.48 -28.89 -4.10
CA LEU A 98 -5.71 -28.52 -5.29
C LEU A 98 -4.24 -28.96 -5.19
N ASN A 99 -3.83 -29.52 -4.04
CA ASN A 99 -2.50 -30.04 -3.84
C ASN A 99 -2.18 -31.16 -4.86
N GLY A 100 -1.01 -31.08 -5.48
CA GLY A 100 -0.57 -32.04 -6.50
C GLY A 100 -1.17 -31.83 -7.91
N LEU A 101 -2.21 -31.01 -8.07
CA LEU A 101 -2.75 -30.67 -9.39
C LEU A 101 -1.85 -29.65 -10.10
N LYS A 102 -1.63 -29.84 -11.41
CA LYS A 102 -0.83 -28.96 -12.27
C LYS A 102 -1.47 -28.83 -13.65
N GLY A 103 -1.11 -27.77 -14.38
CA GLY A 103 -1.58 -27.55 -15.76
C GLY A 103 -3.10 -27.50 -15.86
N GLU A 104 -3.65 -28.17 -16.88
CA GLU A 104 -5.09 -28.22 -17.13
C GLU A 104 -5.88 -28.85 -15.97
N ALA A 105 -5.33 -29.87 -15.31
CA ALA A 105 -5.99 -30.51 -14.17
C ALA A 105 -6.22 -29.55 -13.00
N LEU A 106 -5.34 -28.56 -12.84
CA LEU A 106 -5.51 -27.49 -11.84
C LEU A 106 -6.56 -26.48 -12.30
N THR A 107 -6.45 -25.97 -13.54
CA THR A 107 -7.28 -24.86 -14.02
C THR A 107 -8.73 -25.26 -14.29
N GLN A 108 -8.98 -26.51 -14.66
CA GLN A 108 -10.33 -27.06 -14.87
C GLN A 108 -11.01 -27.49 -13.56
N ASN A 109 -10.28 -27.54 -12.44
CA ASN A 109 -10.87 -27.89 -11.16
C ASN A 109 -11.87 -26.81 -10.69
N LYS A 110 -13.08 -27.21 -10.31
CA LYS A 110 -14.13 -26.30 -9.82
C LYS A 110 -13.69 -25.40 -8.65
N ASN A 111 -12.76 -25.86 -7.81
CA ASN A 111 -12.25 -25.11 -6.65
C ASN A 111 -11.15 -24.12 -7.03
N TYR A 112 -10.61 -24.17 -8.25
CA TYR A 112 -9.55 -23.27 -8.69
C TYR A 112 -9.99 -21.81 -8.68
N LYS A 113 -11.26 -21.52 -9.02
CA LYS A 113 -11.83 -20.16 -8.92
C LYS A 113 -11.75 -19.59 -7.51
N ALA A 114 -11.96 -20.41 -6.48
CA ALA A 114 -11.83 -19.99 -5.08
C ALA A 114 -10.37 -19.70 -4.71
N TYR A 115 -9.42 -20.50 -5.23
CA TYR A 115 -8.00 -20.23 -5.05
C TYR A 115 -7.57 -18.94 -5.76
N GLN A 116 -8.01 -18.70 -6.99
CA GLN A 116 -7.75 -17.43 -7.70
C GLN A 116 -8.30 -16.23 -6.93
N TYR A 117 -9.51 -16.36 -6.37
CA TYR A 117 -10.10 -15.32 -5.52
C TYR A 117 -9.28 -15.09 -4.25
N PHE A 118 -8.83 -16.15 -3.57
CA PHE A 118 -7.91 -16.04 -2.43
C PHE A 118 -6.62 -15.30 -2.81
N VAL A 119 -5.95 -15.70 -3.89
CA VAL A 119 -4.71 -15.07 -4.35
C VAL A 119 -4.93 -13.58 -4.61
N LYS A 120 -6.00 -13.21 -5.33
CA LYS A 120 -6.36 -11.81 -5.58
C LYS A 120 -6.59 -11.03 -4.28
N LYS A 121 -7.38 -11.59 -3.36
CA LYS A 121 -7.70 -10.93 -2.09
C LYS A 121 -6.53 -10.88 -1.11
N SER A 122 -5.57 -11.78 -1.22
CA SER A 122 -4.39 -11.80 -0.35
C SER A 122 -3.50 -10.58 -0.53
N GLU A 123 -3.35 -10.12 -1.77
CA GLU A 123 -2.60 -8.91 -2.08
C GLU A 123 -3.35 -7.67 -1.57
N GLU A 124 -4.62 -7.52 -1.94
CA GLU A 124 -5.49 -6.42 -1.45
C GLU A 124 -5.51 -6.33 0.08
N TYR A 125 -5.60 -7.48 0.76
CA TYR A 125 -5.62 -7.56 2.22
C TYR A 125 -4.29 -7.11 2.84
N LYS A 126 -3.15 -7.52 2.28
CA LYS A 126 -1.83 -7.06 2.73
C LYS A 126 -1.69 -5.54 2.59
N LEU A 127 -2.06 -5.00 1.43
CA LEU A 127 -2.01 -3.56 1.17
C LEU A 127 -2.89 -2.78 2.14
N ASN A 128 -4.12 -3.25 2.36
CA ASN A 128 -5.06 -2.63 3.30
C ASN A 128 -4.56 -2.72 4.76
N LYS A 129 -4.00 -3.86 5.19
CA LYS A 129 -3.38 -4.01 6.51
C LYS A 129 -2.25 -3.01 6.71
N TRP A 130 -1.32 -2.93 5.77
CA TRP A 130 -0.20 -1.97 5.85
C TRP A 130 -0.68 -0.53 5.89
N TYR A 131 -1.70 -0.20 5.12
CA TYR A 131 -2.29 1.13 5.13
C TYR A 131 -3.00 1.46 6.46
N LEU A 132 -3.89 0.58 6.96
CA LEU A 132 -4.65 0.77 8.20
C LEU A 132 -3.74 0.93 9.43
N HIS A 133 -2.59 0.27 9.43
CA HIS A 133 -1.60 0.39 10.50
C HIS A 133 -0.58 1.51 10.26
N GLU A 134 -0.82 2.38 9.28
CA GLU A 134 0.04 3.51 8.91
C GLU A 134 1.51 3.13 8.69
N PHE A 135 1.74 1.98 8.05
CA PHE A 135 3.10 1.54 7.76
C PHE A 135 3.80 2.56 6.86
N SER A 136 5.08 2.77 7.10
CA SER A 136 5.94 3.48 6.15
C SER A 136 6.30 2.54 5.00
N THR A 137 6.78 3.09 3.89
CA THR A 137 7.36 2.28 2.80
C THR A 137 8.49 1.40 3.35
N PHE A 138 9.32 1.91 4.25
CA PHE A 138 10.35 1.12 4.92
C PHE A 138 9.79 0.00 5.81
N GLN A 139 8.66 0.20 6.50
CA GLN A 139 8.02 -0.91 7.20
C GLN A 139 7.54 -1.97 6.21
N GLY A 140 6.86 -1.57 5.12
CA GLY A 140 6.47 -2.49 4.04
C GLY A 140 7.65 -3.28 3.46
N TRP A 141 8.81 -2.65 3.30
CA TRP A 141 10.07 -3.29 2.89
C TRP A 141 10.51 -4.42 3.84
N LYS A 142 10.37 -4.20 5.15
CA LYS A 142 10.67 -5.22 6.16
C LYS A 142 9.66 -6.37 6.11
N GLU A 143 8.37 -6.05 5.95
CA GLU A 143 7.29 -7.05 5.90
C GLU A 143 7.40 -7.99 4.70
N VAL A 144 7.92 -7.52 3.57
CA VAL A 144 8.21 -8.40 2.40
C VAL A 144 9.52 -9.18 2.54
N GLY A 145 10.24 -9.03 3.66
CA GLY A 145 11.44 -9.80 3.98
C GLY A 145 12.76 -9.19 3.48
N PHE A 146 12.76 -7.93 3.04
CA PHE A 146 13.96 -7.28 2.49
C PHE A 146 14.86 -6.59 3.53
N VAL A 147 14.70 -6.91 4.82
CA VAL A 147 15.52 -6.36 5.93
C VAL A 147 17.03 -6.48 5.67
N LYS A 148 17.45 -7.56 4.98
CA LYS A 148 18.87 -7.82 4.65
C LYS A 148 19.37 -7.10 3.40
N ILE A 149 18.45 -6.56 2.58
CA ILE A 149 18.77 -5.80 1.37
C ILE A 149 18.89 -4.33 1.78
N THR A 150 20.13 -3.90 2.01
CA THR A 150 20.42 -2.57 2.57
C THR A 150 21.06 -1.63 1.56
N LYS A 151 21.80 -2.15 0.56
CA LYS A 151 22.51 -1.37 -0.45
C LYS A 151 21.76 -1.31 -1.78
N ALA A 152 21.83 -0.17 -2.47
CA ALA A 152 21.23 -0.01 -3.79
C ALA A 152 21.73 -1.06 -4.82
N SER A 153 23.01 -1.45 -4.72
CA SER A 153 23.63 -2.48 -5.58
C SER A 153 23.00 -3.87 -5.46
N ASP A 154 22.25 -4.14 -4.38
CA ASP A 154 21.60 -5.43 -4.16
C ASP A 154 20.18 -5.51 -4.72
N LEU A 155 19.65 -4.41 -5.27
CA LEU A 155 18.28 -4.35 -5.79
C LEU A 155 18.05 -5.34 -6.94
N ASP A 156 19.02 -5.55 -7.80
CA ASP A 156 18.88 -6.45 -8.95
C ASP A 156 18.65 -7.91 -8.53
N LYS A 157 18.99 -8.28 -7.29
CA LYS A 157 18.71 -9.61 -6.72
C LYS A 157 17.22 -9.84 -6.44
N ILE A 158 16.44 -8.76 -6.32
CA ILE A 158 15.04 -8.85 -5.87
C ILE A 158 14.03 -8.28 -6.88
N ARG A 159 14.45 -7.52 -7.90
CA ARG A 159 13.53 -6.85 -8.86
C ARG A 159 12.51 -7.78 -9.50
N ASP A 160 12.92 -9.00 -9.85
CA ASP A 160 12.07 -9.98 -10.53
C ASP A 160 11.29 -10.89 -9.57
N THR A 161 11.32 -10.59 -8.26
CA THR A 161 10.63 -11.39 -7.24
C THR A 161 9.18 -10.93 -7.05
N LYS A 162 8.29 -11.86 -6.68
CA LYS A 162 6.90 -11.51 -6.34
C LYS A 162 6.84 -10.58 -5.11
N GLN A 163 7.77 -10.72 -4.17
CA GLN A 163 7.90 -9.85 -3.00
C GLN A 163 8.14 -8.39 -3.40
N PHE A 164 9.00 -8.16 -4.40
CA PHE A 164 9.28 -6.81 -4.90
C PHE A 164 8.08 -6.22 -5.64
N SER A 165 7.35 -7.03 -6.41
CA SER A 165 6.06 -6.60 -6.99
C SER A 165 5.10 -6.13 -5.90
N VAL A 166 4.88 -6.92 -4.85
CA VAL A 166 3.97 -6.55 -3.74
C VAL A 166 4.42 -5.26 -3.05
N TYR A 167 5.72 -5.08 -2.83
CA TYR A 167 6.27 -3.84 -2.28
C TYR A 167 6.01 -2.65 -3.22
N LYS A 168 6.25 -2.81 -4.53
CA LYS A 168 5.99 -1.78 -5.54
C LYS A 168 4.50 -1.40 -5.59
N ASP A 169 3.61 -2.38 -5.53
CA ASP A 169 2.16 -2.16 -5.51
C ASP A 169 1.75 -1.36 -4.26
N TYR A 170 2.37 -1.66 -3.11
CA TYR A 170 2.16 -0.90 -1.88
C TYR A 170 2.65 0.55 -1.96
N VAL A 171 3.88 0.78 -2.45
CA VAL A 171 4.41 2.15 -2.64
C VAL A 171 3.47 2.94 -3.54
N ASN A 172 3.02 2.34 -4.66
CA ASN A 172 2.09 3.00 -5.56
C ASN A 172 0.72 3.29 -4.93
N TYR A 173 0.19 2.35 -4.15
CA TYR A 173 -1.07 2.53 -3.43
C TYR A 173 -0.95 3.69 -2.43
N LEU A 174 0.10 3.67 -1.60
CA LEU A 174 0.37 4.70 -0.62
C LEU A 174 0.55 6.07 -1.29
N ASP A 175 1.34 6.14 -2.36
CA ASP A 175 1.61 7.38 -3.06
C ASP A 175 0.35 8.01 -3.66
N ASN A 176 -0.51 7.18 -4.27
CA ASN A 176 -1.81 7.61 -4.77
C ASN A 176 -2.68 8.19 -3.64
N TYR A 177 -2.75 7.49 -2.51
CA TYR A 177 -3.54 7.92 -1.37
C TYR A 177 -3.03 9.26 -0.82
N LEU A 178 -1.72 9.37 -0.58
CA LEU A 178 -1.10 10.59 -0.07
C LEU A 178 -1.27 11.76 -1.04
N PHE A 179 -1.13 11.52 -2.35
CA PHE A 179 -1.37 12.54 -3.38
C PHE A 179 -2.81 13.09 -3.31
N GLN A 180 -3.81 12.22 -3.21
CA GLN A 180 -5.20 12.66 -3.10
C GLN A 180 -5.47 13.41 -1.79
N GLY A 181 -4.88 12.96 -0.68
CA GLY A 181 -4.94 13.66 0.60
C GLY A 181 -4.35 15.06 0.53
N LEU A 182 -3.16 15.21 -0.06
CA LEU A 182 -2.52 16.50 -0.27
C LEU A 182 -3.36 17.43 -1.16
N LYS A 183 -3.94 16.90 -2.24
CA LYS A 183 -4.84 17.64 -3.13
C LYS A 183 -6.10 18.12 -2.41
N ALA A 184 -6.62 17.34 -1.46
CA ALA A 184 -7.75 17.70 -0.60
C ALA A 184 -7.37 18.60 0.59
N GLY A 185 -6.08 18.92 0.75
CA GLY A 185 -5.60 19.78 1.83
C GLY A 185 -5.34 19.06 3.16
N TYR A 186 -5.32 17.73 3.20
CA TYR A 186 -4.89 16.95 4.36
C TYR A 186 -3.37 16.86 4.45
N SER A 187 -2.84 16.76 5.67
CA SER A 187 -1.44 16.43 5.89
C SER A 187 -1.27 14.90 5.90
N PRO A 188 -0.22 14.37 5.27
CA PRO A 188 0.03 12.94 5.29
C PRO A 188 0.38 12.48 6.72
N PRO A 189 -0.05 11.28 7.17
CA PRO A 189 0.37 10.75 8.46
C PRO A 189 1.91 10.69 8.56
N ALA A 190 2.47 11.18 9.67
CA ALA A 190 3.91 11.29 9.84
C ALA A 190 4.62 9.92 9.75
N ALA A 191 3.95 8.85 10.17
CA ALA A 191 4.47 7.49 10.06
C ALA A 191 4.69 7.07 8.59
N MET A 192 3.75 7.40 7.69
CA MET A 192 3.80 7.02 6.28
C MET A 192 4.88 7.76 5.47
N VAL A 193 5.23 8.98 5.89
CA VAL A 193 6.29 9.80 5.25
C VAL A 193 7.64 9.63 5.94
N ARG A 194 7.68 8.89 7.07
CA ARG A 194 8.92 8.69 7.81
C ARG A 194 9.99 8.03 6.94
N ARG A 195 11.14 8.69 6.89
CA ARG A 195 12.35 8.19 6.26
C ARG A 195 12.79 6.86 6.89
N GLY A 196 13.11 5.88 6.05
CA GLY A 196 13.77 4.63 6.43
C GLY A 196 15.30 4.76 6.45
N THR A 197 16.00 3.78 7.00
CA THR A 197 17.48 3.80 7.06
C THR A 197 18.15 3.00 5.93
N SER A 198 17.37 2.31 5.09
CA SER A 198 17.92 1.48 4.01
C SER A 198 18.10 2.29 2.74
N GLU A 199 19.34 2.38 2.27
CA GLU A 199 19.68 2.96 0.97
C GLU A 199 18.94 2.22 -0.15
N ALA A 200 18.91 0.88 -0.11
CA ALA A 200 18.18 0.08 -1.09
C ALA A 200 16.70 0.44 -1.16
N GLU A 201 16.04 0.61 -0.01
CA GLU A 201 14.62 0.93 0.03
C GLU A 201 14.34 2.34 -0.51
N LEU A 202 15.14 3.33 -0.12
CA LEU A 202 15.01 4.70 -0.63
C LEU A 202 15.25 4.76 -2.14
N THR A 203 16.26 4.05 -2.65
CA THR A 203 16.51 3.91 -4.09
C THR A 203 15.32 3.25 -4.79
N ALA A 204 14.82 2.12 -4.28
CA ALA A 204 13.69 1.42 -4.87
C ALA A 204 12.42 2.29 -4.90
N ARG A 205 12.05 2.91 -3.77
CA ARG A 205 10.92 3.85 -3.69
C ARG A 205 11.05 4.98 -4.70
N THR A 206 12.24 5.55 -4.82
CA THR A 206 12.54 6.64 -5.76
C THR A 206 12.34 6.22 -7.21
N GLU A 207 12.85 5.05 -7.58
CA GLU A 207 12.67 4.51 -8.92
C GLU A 207 11.20 4.19 -9.21
N ILE A 208 10.47 3.62 -8.25
CA ILE A 208 9.04 3.33 -8.38
C ILE A 208 8.24 4.62 -8.60
N MET A 209 8.53 5.69 -7.84
CA MET A 209 7.90 7.00 -8.04
C MET A 209 8.17 7.57 -9.44
N ALA A 210 9.42 7.47 -9.91
CA ALA A 210 9.78 7.94 -11.24
C ALA A 210 9.08 7.14 -12.34
N GLU A 211 9.04 5.81 -12.20
CA GLU A 211 8.37 4.89 -13.11
C GLU A 211 6.86 5.15 -13.18
N ALA A 212 6.21 5.37 -12.03
CA ALA A 212 4.80 5.74 -11.93
C ALA A 212 4.51 7.17 -12.42
N GLY A 213 5.54 7.93 -12.83
CA GLY A 213 5.38 9.27 -13.37
C GLY A 213 4.89 10.30 -12.35
N ARG A 214 5.17 10.09 -11.06
CA ARG A 214 4.80 11.03 -9.97
C ARG A 214 5.28 12.45 -10.26
N SER A 215 4.59 13.47 -9.76
CA SER A 215 4.98 14.86 -10.00
C SER A 215 6.21 15.25 -9.16
N VAL A 216 7.00 16.21 -9.65
CA VAL A 216 8.15 16.74 -8.88
C VAL A 216 7.75 17.24 -7.47
N PRO A 217 6.68 18.04 -7.29
CA PRO A 217 6.27 18.46 -5.95
C PRO A 217 5.95 17.28 -5.03
N TYR A 218 5.27 16.26 -5.56
CA TYR A 218 4.96 15.07 -4.79
C TYR A 218 6.23 14.32 -4.37
N ALA A 219 7.18 14.10 -5.29
CA ALA A 219 8.43 13.41 -4.98
C ALA A 219 9.21 14.12 -3.87
N LYS A 220 9.24 15.46 -3.84
CA LYS A 220 9.85 16.21 -2.75
C LYS A 220 9.18 15.94 -1.40
N VAL A 221 7.84 15.90 -1.36
CA VAL A 221 7.10 15.55 -0.13
C VAL A 221 7.42 14.12 0.30
N ALA A 222 7.40 13.17 -0.63
CA ALA A 222 7.65 11.76 -0.35
C ALA A 222 9.08 11.49 0.14
N LEU A 223 10.05 12.30 -0.29
CA LEU A 223 11.45 12.27 0.15
C LEU A 223 11.72 13.15 1.38
N GLY A 224 10.69 13.70 2.02
CA GLY A 224 10.82 14.54 3.22
C GLY A 224 11.41 15.93 2.97
N MET A 225 11.61 16.34 1.72
CA MET A 225 12.19 17.62 1.29
C MET A 225 11.17 18.76 1.45
N THR A 226 10.73 18.95 2.68
CA THR A 226 9.70 19.91 3.09
C THR A 226 10.14 20.68 4.32
N ASP A 227 9.51 21.82 4.57
CA ASP A 227 9.70 22.55 5.82
C ASP A 227 9.25 21.68 7.01
N ALA A 228 10.11 21.53 8.01
CA ALA A 228 9.86 20.71 9.20
C ALA A 228 8.58 21.11 9.96
N ARG A 229 8.20 22.40 9.91
CA ARG A 229 6.95 22.91 10.52
C ARG A 229 5.76 22.85 9.57
N TYR A 230 6.01 22.76 8.27
CA TYR A 230 4.97 22.73 7.25
C TYR A 230 5.26 21.65 6.20
N PRO A 231 4.88 20.38 6.46
CA PRO A 231 5.16 19.22 5.59
C PRO A 231 4.58 19.28 4.17
N LYS A 232 3.83 20.33 3.83
CA LYS A 232 3.31 20.61 2.48
C LYS A 232 4.15 21.62 1.70
N ARG A 233 5.01 22.38 2.39
CA ARG A 233 5.87 23.39 1.79
C ARG A 233 7.16 22.72 1.38
N VAL A 234 7.29 22.41 0.10
CA VAL A 234 8.49 21.77 -0.45
C VAL A 234 9.67 22.73 -0.49
N LEU A 235 10.87 22.20 -0.37
CA LEU A 235 12.11 22.98 -0.42
C LEU A 235 12.49 23.37 -1.86
N TYR A 236 13.18 24.50 -2.00
CA TYR A 236 13.71 25.03 -3.25
C TYR A 236 15.11 25.60 -3.05
N GLY A 237 15.83 25.81 -4.16
CA GLY A 237 17.16 26.44 -4.16
C GLY A 237 18.15 25.73 -3.24
N GLU A 238 18.96 26.53 -2.54
CA GLU A 238 20.01 26.03 -1.66
C GLU A 238 19.49 25.11 -0.54
N ALA A 239 18.29 25.36 0.01
CA ALA A 239 17.71 24.51 1.05
C ALA A 239 17.39 23.10 0.53
N LEU A 240 16.95 22.99 -0.73
CA LEU A 240 16.77 21.69 -1.38
C LEU A 240 18.11 21.01 -1.64
N GLU A 241 19.09 21.76 -2.15
CA GLU A 241 20.41 21.25 -2.53
C GLU A 241 21.23 20.77 -1.32
N ARG A 242 21.01 21.35 -0.13
CA ARG A 242 21.65 20.95 1.14
C ARG A 242 20.95 19.78 1.85
N HIS A 243 19.81 19.30 1.36
CA HIS A 243 19.06 18.22 2.02
C HIS A 243 19.81 16.89 1.96
N GLU A 244 19.79 16.10 3.04
CA GLU A 244 20.56 14.84 3.13
C GLU A 244 20.20 13.84 2.01
N ASP A 245 18.92 13.79 1.65
CA ASP A 245 18.40 12.89 0.62
C ASP A 245 18.37 13.52 -0.79
N PHE A 246 19.02 14.67 -1.01
CA PHE A 246 19.01 15.36 -2.30
C PHE A 246 19.48 14.47 -3.47
N SER A 247 20.39 13.53 -3.20
CA SER A 247 20.83 12.51 -4.17
C SER A 247 19.68 11.65 -4.72
N TYR A 248 18.69 11.30 -3.90
CA TYR A 248 17.51 10.55 -4.35
C TYR A 248 16.57 11.40 -5.19
N PHE A 249 16.50 12.71 -4.95
CA PHE A 249 15.74 13.60 -5.84
C PHE A 249 16.41 13.73 -7.22
N ILE A 250 17.75 13.76 -7.28
CA ILE A 250 18.48 13.69 -8.55
C ILE A 250 18.18 12.37 -9.27
N LEU A 251 18.23 11.24 -8.55
CA LEU A 251 17.90 9.92 -9.09
C LEU A 251 16.46 9.88 -9.65
N PHE A 252 15.49 10.46 -8.93
CA PHE A 252 14.11 10.57 -9.39
C PHE A 252 14.02 11.32 -10.72
N LEU A 253 14.66 12.49 -10.82
CA LEU A 253 14.68 13.30 -12.04
C LEU A 253 15.32 12.53 -13.20
N GLU A 254 16.46 11.88 -12.95
CA GLU A 254 17.17 11.08 -13.94
C GLU A 254 16.29 9.96 -14.51
N LYS A 255 15.65 9.18 -13.64
CA LYS A 255 14.80 8.04 -14.02
C LYS A 255 13.52 8.48 -14.71
N LYS A 256 12.98 9.65 -14.35
CA LYS A 256 11.76 10.23 -14.94
C LYS A 256 12.02 10.94 -16.28
N ALA A 257 13.24 11.40 -16.54
CA ALA A 257 13.59 12.19 -17.73
C ALA A 257 13.20 11.56 -19.08
N PRO A 258 13.37 10.25 -19.32
CA PRO A 258 12.93 9.63 -20.57
C PRO A 258 11.42 9.76 -20.79
N ALA A 259 10.62 9.59 -19.73
CA ALA A 259 9.17 9.72 -19.80
C ALA A 259 8.75 11.17 -20.14
N ILE A 260 9.38 12.16 -19.48
CA ILE A 260 9.14 13.59 -19.75
C ILE A 260 9.42 13.91 -21.23
N ARG A 261 10.60 13.53 -21.73
CA ARG A 261 10.99 13.77 -23.13
C ARG A 261 10.04 13.10 -24.12
N ASN A 262 9.61 11.87 -23.83
CA ASN A 262 8.68 11.13 -24.67
C ASN A 262 7.28 11.78 -24.67
N GLU A 263 6.83 12.31 -23.53
CA GLU A 263 5.55 13.03 -23.45
C GLU A 263 5.62 14.38 -24.20
N LEU A 264 6.69 15.16 -24.03
CA LEU A 264 6.92 16.40 -24.78
C LEU A 264 6.96 16.20 -26.29
N LYS A 265 7.55 15.10 -26.78
CA LYS A 265 7.52 14.75 -28.22
C LYS A 265 6.08 14.62 -28.75
N LYS A 266 5.13 14.15 -27.94
CA LYS A 266 3.71 14.04 -28.35
C LYS A 266 3.06 15.41 -28.54
N PHE A 267 3.58 16.45 -27.89
CA PHE A 267 3.12 17.83 -28.08
C PHE A 267 3.74 18.49 -29.31
N LYS A 268 4.96 18.14 -29.71
CA LYS A 268 5.61 18.68 -30.92
C LYS A 268 4.81 18.44 -32.20
N ASN A 269 4.09 17.32 -32.27
CA ASN A 269 3.25 16.97 -33.43
C ASN A 269 1.87 17.64 -33.39
N LYS A 270 1.58 18.44 -32.36
CA LYS A 270 0.31 19.17 -32.21
C LYS A 270 0.58 20.66 -32.36
N ASN A 271 -0.36 21.37 -32.99
CA ASN A 271 -0.32 22.82 -32.96
C ASN A 271 -0.59 23.29 -31.53
N LEU A 272 0.41 23.91 -30.87
CA LEU A 272 0.36 24.40 -29.49
C LEU A 272 -0.85 25.34 -29.24
N GLY A 273 -1.26 26.09 -30.27
CA GLY A 273 -2.44 26.98 -30.22
C GLY A 273 -3.78 26.24 -30.10
N ARG A 274 -3.83 24.95 -30.46
CA ARG A 274 -5.04 24.10 -30.43
C ARG A 274 -5.10 23.16 -29.22
N LEU A 275 -4.15 23.26 -28.29
CA LEU A 275 -4.17 22.49 -27.05
C LEU A 275 -5.30 22.95 -26.14
N SER A 276 -5.98 21.99 -25.50
CA SER A 276 -6.90 22.29 -24.41
C SER A 276 -6.16 22.96 -23.24
N GLY A 277 -6.90 23.63 -22.34
CA GLY A 277 -6.29 24.23 -21.16
C GLY A 277 -5.52 23.23 -20.28
N SER A 278 -6.02 21.99 -20.15
CA SER A 278 -5.33 20.91 -19.42
C SER A 278 -4.05 20.46 -20.13
N GLN A 279 -4.06 20.40 -21.45
CA GLN A 279 -2.90 20.05 -22.25
C GLN A 279 -1.80 21.12 -22.18
N LYS A 280 -2.17 22.41 -22.18
CA LYS A 280 -1.21 23.51 -22.01
C LYS A 280 -0.53 23.44 -20.64
N ARG A 281 -1.32 23.33 -19.56
CA ARG A 281 -0.77 23.17 -18.20
C ARG A 281 0.18 21.98 -18.09
N ARG A 282 -0.21 20.83 -18.64
CA ARG A 282 0.64 19.64 -18.64
C ARG A 282 1.93 19.84 -19.44
N HIS A 283 1.85 20.50 -20.59
CA HIS A 283 3.03 20.85 -21.36
C HIS A 283 4.00 21.74 -20.56
N ASP A 284 3.48 22.79 -19.93
CA ASP A 284 4.28 23.73 -19.15
C ASP A 284 4.93 23.04 -17.94
N GLU A 285 4.18 22.20 -17.22
CA GLU A 285 4.71 21.33 -16.15
C GLU A 285 5.88 20.47 -16.65
N LEU A 286 5.75 19.83 -17.81
CA LEU A 286 6.81 18.98 -18.36
C LEU A 286 8.06 19.76 -18.77
N VAL A 287 7.91 21.01 -19.23
CA VAL A 287 9.03 21.91 -19.52
C VAL A 287 9.76 22.27 -18.24
N GLU A 288 9.03 22.67 -17.19
CA GLU A 288 9.63 22.96 -15.88
C GLU A 288 10.34 21.74 -15.28
N GLU A 289 9.72 20.55 -15.37
CA GLU A 289 10.35 19.31 -14.91
C GLU A 289 11.63 18.98 -15.72
N LEU A 290 11.63 19.25 -17.03
CA LEU A 290 12.82 19.06 -17.86
C LEU A 290 13.93 20.05 -17.50
N ASP A 291 13.61 21.31 -17.23
CA ASP A 291 14.60 22.32 -16.79
C ASP A 291 15.29 21.89 -15.48
N LEU A 292 14.55 21.27 -14.55
CA LEU A 292 15.12 20.70 -13.34
C LEU A 292 16.07 19.52 -13.63
N VAL A 293 15.70 18.64 -14.58
CA VAL A 293 16.59 17.57 -15.05
C VAL A 293 17.88 18.17 -15.61
N GLU A 294 17.79 19.20 -16.45
CA GLU A 294 18.97 19.83 -17.03
C GLU A 294 19.84 20.54 -15.99
N LYS A 295 19.23 21.18 -15.00
CA LYS A 295 19.95 21.85 -13.90
C LYS A 295 20.74 20.86 -13.05
N TYR A 296 20.12 19.74 -12.66
CA TYR A 296 20.67 18.88 -11.60
C TYR A 296 21.32 17.58 -12.09
N VAL A 297 20.85 17.01 -13.20
CA VAL A 297 21.37 15.71 -13.70
C VAL A 297 22.60 15.91 -14.59
N LYS A 298 22.63 16.96 -15.42
CA LYS A 298 23.75 17.23 -16.34
C LYS A 298 25.01 17.83 -15.66
N ARG A 299 24.93 18.20 -14.38
CA ARG A 299 26.06 18.78 -13.62
C ARG A 299 26.96 17.75 -12.93
N LYS A 300 26.77 16.45 -13.18
CA LYS A 300 27.65 15.36 -12.74
C LYS A 300 28.37 14.77 -13.95
#